data_AF-A0A431KRN0-F1
#
_entry.id   AF-A0A431KRN0-F1
#
_cell.length_a   1.000
_cell.length_b   1.000
_cell.length_c   1.000
_cell.angle_alpha   90.00
_cell.angle_beta   90.00
_cell.angle_gamma   90.00
#
_symmetry.space_group_name_H-M   'P 1'
#
loop_
_entity.id
_entity.type
_entity.pdbx_description
1 polymer ?
#
loop_
_entity_poly.entity_id
_entity_poly.type
_entity_poly.pdbx_seq_one_letter_code
_entity_poly.pdbx_strand_id
1 'polypeptide(L)' 'MKTFEKNTKESLRFFEHHGVRMSHDTLCNLAAKGLIKAYRNTPRSPLFFHEDDLKAFLEKRGVSEITA' A
#
# COMPACT_ATOMS: atom_id res chain seq x y z
N MET A 1 -10.55 17.00 1.25
CA MET A 1 -9.97 16.02 2.20
C MET A 1 -8.50 15.84 1.82
N LYS A 2 -7.56 15.87 2.77
CA LYS A 2 -6.13 15.61 2.49
C LYS A 2 -5.94 14.10 2.33
N THR A 3 -5.47 13.66 1.18
CA THR A 3 -5.06 12.26 0.94
C THR A 3 -3.77 12.03 1.71
N PHE A 4 -3.74 11.06 2.62
CA PHE A 4 -2.53 10.73 3.36
C PHE A 4 -1.60 9.87 2.49
N GLU A 5 -0.47 10.45 2.11
CA GLU A 5 0.60 9.76 1.40
C GLU A 5 1.45 8.95 2.38
N LYS A 6 1.70 7.67 2.06
CA LYS A 6 2.60 6.79 2.79
C LYS A 6 3.75 6.41 1.89
N ASN A 7 4.99 6.58 2.35
CA ASN A 7 6.13 6.01 1.65
C ASN A 7 6.13 4.48 1.79
N THR A 8 7.00 3.78 1.05
CA THR A 8 7.01 2.32 1.03
C THR A 8 7.15 1.68 2.42
N LYS A 9 7.94 2.25 3.34
CA LYS A 9 8.08 1.71 4.70
C LYS A 9 6.79 1.88 5.52
N GLU A 10 6.12 3.01 5.36
CA GLU A 10 4.84 3.27 6.02
C GLU A 10 3.72 2.39 5.47
N SER A 11 3.72 2.13 4.17
CA SER A 11 2.77 1.19 3.54
C SER A 11 2.98 -0.24 4.03
N LEU A 12 4.23 -0.68 4.21
CA LEU A 12 4.51 -2.01 4.78
C LEU A 12 3.98 -2.12 6.22
N ARG A 13 4.20 -1.09 7.06
CA ARG A 13 3.65 -1.05 8.42
C ARG A 13 2.12 -1.02 8.44
N PHE A 14 1.51 -0.33 7.48
CA PHE A 14 0.06 -0.34 7.30
C PHE A 14 -0.44 -1.76 7.03
N PHE A 15 0.15 -2.48 6.08
CA PHE A 15 -0.23 -3.87 5.81
C PHE A 15 -0.02 -4.79 7.02
N GLU A 16 1.10 -4.66 7.72
CA GLU A 16 1.40 -5.45 8.91
C GLU A 16 0.39 -5.22 10.03
N HIS A 17 -0.05 -3.97 10.24
CA HIS A 17 -1.11 -3.64 11.19
C HIS A 17 -2.45 -4.32 10.86
N HIS A 18 -2.73 -4.50 9.57
CA HIS A 18 -3.91 -5.25 9.08
C HIS A 18 -3.66 -6.75 8.90
N GLY A 19 -2.59 -7.30 9.50
CA GLY A 19 -2.28 -8.74 9.49
C GLY A 19 -1.65 -9.26 8.19
N VAL A 20 -1.29 -8.36 7.27
CA VAL A 20 -0.65 -8.72 5.99
C VAL A 20 0.83 -8.42 6.05
N ARG A 21 1.64 -9.46 6.25
CA ARG A 21 3.10 -9.34 6.25
C ARG A 21 3.65 -9.55 4.84
N MET A 22 4.36 -8.55 4.31
CA MET A 22 5.05 -8.65 3.01
C MET A 22 6.39 -7.90 3.03
N SER A 23 7.27 -8.22 2.09
CA SER A 23 8.54 -7.51 1.91
C SER A 23 8.38 -6.27 1.03
N HIS A 24 9.38 -5.39 1.08
CA HIS A 24 9.49 -4.24 0.20
C HIS A 24 9.39 -4.65 -1.28
N ASP A 25 10.13 -5.68 -1.69
CA ASP A 25 10.14 -6.14 -3.09
C ASP A 25 8.79 -6.68 -3.53
N THR A 26 8.07 -7.36 -2.63
CA THR A 26 6.69 -7.79 -2.91
C THR A 26 5.80 -6.59 -3.16
N LEU A 27 5.83 -5.56 -2.30
CA LEU A 27 5.03 -4.35 -2.48
C LEU A 27 5.36 -3.63 -3.80
N CYS A 28 6.65 -3.50 -4.12
CA CYS A 28 7.09 -2.92 -5.39
C CYS A 28 6.64 -3.76 -6.60
N ASN A 29 6.69 -5.08 -6.51
CA ASN A 29 6.20 -5.97 -7.57
C ASN A 29 4.68 -5.90 -7.74
N LEU A 30 3.91 -5.76 -6.66
CA LEU A 30 2.47 -5.53 -6.73
C LEU A 30 2.18 -4.20 -7.44
N ALA A 31 2.95 -3.15 -7.13
CA ALA A 31 2.83 -1.86 -7.79
C ALA A 31 3.18 -1.93 -9.28
N ALA A 32 4.29 -2.61 -9.62
CA ALA A 32 4.74 -2.80 -11.00
C ALA A 32 3.74 -3.60 -11.84
N LYS A 33 3.01 -4.54 -11.22
CA LYS A 33 1.93 -5.31 -11.85
C LYS A 33 0.59 -4.55 -11.92
N GLY A 34 0.52 -3.34 -11.39
CA GLY A 34 -0.73 -2.56 -11.33
C GLY A 34 -1.77 -3.12 -10.35
N LEU A 35 -1.37 -4.02 -9.44
CA LEU A 35 -2.27 -4.59 -8.44
C LEU A 35 -2.54 -3.62 -7.29
N ILE A 36 -1.59 -2.73 -7.03
CA ILE A 36 -1.74 -1.61 -6.11
C ILE A 36 -1.27 -0.34 -6.79
N LYS A 37 -1.99 0.75 -6.56
CA LYS A 37 -1.66 2.02 -7.19
C LYS A 37 -0.51 2.68 -6.42
N ALA A 38 0.60 2.89 -7.11
CA ALA A 38 1.76 3.61 -6.60
C ALA A 38 1.96 4.90 -7.38
N TYR A 39 2.44 5.92 -6.69
CA TYR A 39 2.64 7.25 -7.22
C TYR A 39 4.10 7.66 -7.03
N ARG A 40 4.53 8.60 -7.86
CA ARG A 40 5.84 9.23 -7.77
C ARG A 40 5.72 10.64 -8.29
N ASN A 41 6.34 11.59 -7.61
CA ASN A 41 6.36 12.98 -8.03
C ASN A 41 7.29 13.18 -9.24
N THR A 42 8.40 12.43 -9.28
CA THR A 42 9.33 12.41 -10.41
C THR A 42 9.82 10.97 -10.65
N PRO A 43 10.40 10.66 -11.84
CA PRO A 43 10.95 9.34 -12.12
C PRO A 43 12.03 8.85 -11.14
N ARG A 44 12.73 9.78 -10.48
CA ARG A 44 13.78 9.49 -9.49
C ARG A 44 13.30 9.52 -8.03
N SER A 45 12.07 9.98 -7.80
CA SER A 45 11.51 10.03 -6.45
C SER A 45 11.12 8.62 -5.98
N PRO A 46 11.24 8.33 -4.67
CA PRO A 46 10.69 7.12 -4.09
C PRO A 46 9.19 6.98 -4.39
N LEU A 47 8.72 5.73 -4.43
CA LEU A 47 7.29 5.45 -4.54
C LEU A 47 6.58 5.83 -3.24
N PHE A 48 5.41 6.44 -3.40
CA PHE A 48 4.45 6.63 -2.32
C PHE A 48 3.09 6.06 -2.72
N PHE A 49 2.26 5.82 -1.73
CA PHE A 49 0.97 5.18 -1.86
C PHE A 49 -0.05 5.99 -1.06
N HIS A 50 -1.24 6.18 -1.62
CA HIS A 50 -2.33 6.76 -0.85
C HIS A 50 -2.93 5.69 0.05
N GLU A 51 -3.30 6.07 1.27
CA GLU A 51 -3.94 5.15 2.21
C GLU A 51 -5.20 4.49 1.63
N ASP A 52 -6.00 5.22 0.85
CA ASP A 52 -7.21 4.69 0.21
C ASP A 52 -6.90 3.56 -0.78
N ASP A 53 -5.79 3.68 -1.53
CA ASP A 53 -5.34 2.65 -2.46
C ASP A 53 -4.82 1.40 -1.70
N LEU A 54 -4.19 1.60 -0.53
CA LEU A 54 -3.78 0.48 0.34
C LEU A 54 -5.00 -0.25 0.93
N LYS A 55 -6.01 0.49 1.40
CA LYS A 55 -7.28 -0.05 1.91
C LYS A 55 -8.04 -0.82 0.83
N ALA A 56 -8.20 -0.21 -0.34
CA ALA A 56 -8.87 -0.85 -1.48
C ALA A 56 -8.16 -2.17 -1.90
N PHE A 57 -6.83 -2.24 -1.75
CA PHE A 57 -6.10 -3.49 -1.97
C PHE A 57 -6.44 -4.56 -0.91
N LEU A 58 -6.53 -4.19 0.36
CA LEU A 58 -6.91 -5.10 1.45
C LEU A 58 -8.34 -5.62 1.27
N GLU A 59 -9.29 -4.74 0.96
CA GLU A 59 -10.69 -5.10 0.71
C GLU A 59 -10.82 -6.09 -0.45
N LYS A 60 -10.12 -5.85 -1.56
CA LYS A 60 -10.08 -6.78 -2.70
C LYS A 60 -9.50 -8.14 -2.36
N ARG A 61 -8.64 -8.22 -1.34
CA ARG A 61 -8.05 -9.47 -0.86
C ARG A 61 -8.93 -10.20 0.15
N GLY A 62 -10.10 -9.66 0.49
CA GLY A 62 -10.96 -10.19 1.54
C GLY A 62 -10.38 -9.96 2.94
N VAL A 63 -9.39 -9.07 3.08
CA VAL A 63 -8.91 -8.57 4.36
C VAL A 63 -9.83 -7.41 4.75
N SER A 64 -11.09 -7.74 5.01
CA SER A 64 -11.91 -6.90 5.88
C SER A 64 -11.41 -7.15 7.30
N GLU A 65 -11.31 -6.11 8.13
CA GLU A 65 -11.14 -6.28 9.57
C GLU A 65 -11.97 -7.48 10.05
N ILE A 66 -11.29 -8.52 10.56
CA ILE A 66 -11.96 -9.44 11.45
C ILE A 66 -12.24 -8.58 12.67
N THR A 67 -13.51 -8.23 12.81
CA THR A 67 -14.17 -7.50 13.87
C THR A 67 -13.40 -7.54 15.19
N ALA A 68 -13.04 -6.35 15.70
CA ALA A 68 -12.66 -6.18 17.11
C ALA A 68 -13.79 -6.60 18.06
#